data_AF-A0A7C1YMX9-F1
#
_entry.id   AF-A0A7C1YMX9-F1
#
_cell.length_a   1.000
_cell.length_b   1.000
_cell.length_c   1.000
_cell.angle_alpha   90.00
_cell.angle_beta   90.00
_cell.angle_gamma   90.00
#
_symmetry.space_group_name_H-M   'P 1'
#
loop_
_entity.id
_entity.type
_entity.pdbx_description
1 polymer ?
#
loop_
_entity_poly.entity_id
_entity_poly.type
_entity_poly.pdbx_seq_one_letter_code
_entity_poly.pdbx_strand_id
1 'polypeptide(L)'
;AEPAPDQPTGRRRHTPRAHRNPRTGKQCRGQLYNHHLGHEFITDILELRFEGLLASTPSYELWLSLLYALLEGASEALGIRRDDLDGTLYRYSVGVAPALVLYDNVPGGAGHVHRVAKEPRHVFLAAWQRVDQCECGEETSCYECLRNFRNQPYHDQLKRGLARDFLRGLLQAAGILTDSEA
;
A
#
# COMPACT_ATOMS: atom_id res chain seq x y z
N ALA A 1 -15.73 2.36 11.86
CA ALA A 1 -17.15 2.72 11.68
C ALA A 1 -17.91 1.45 11.37
N GLU A 2 -18.97 1.12 12.12
CA GLU A 2 -19.84 0.01 11.73
C GLU A 2 -20.55 0.36 10.42
N PRO A 3 -20.71 -0.58 9.47
CA PRO A 3 -21.54 -0.36 8.30
C PRO A 3 -22.95 0.01 8.75
N ALA A 4 -23.56 1.02 8.11
CA ALA A 4 -24.98 1.26 8.32
C ALA A 4 -25.76 -0.02 7.97
N PRO A 5 -26.79 -0.40 8.75
CA PRO A 5 -27.57 -1.59 8.46
C PRO A 5 -28.17 -1.51 7.06
N ASP A 6 -28.15 -2.63 6.33
CA ASP A 6 -28.73 -2.71 4.98
C ASP A 6 -30.21 -2.32 5.04
N GLN A 7 -30.52 -1.11 4.56
CA GLN A 7 -31.89 -0.65 4.42
C GLN A 7 -32.38 -0.97 3.01
N PRO A 8 -33.46 -1.76 2.85
CA PRO A 8 -34.03 -2.01 1.54
C PRO A 8 -34.59 -0.68 1.00
N THR A 9 -34.03 -0.23 -0.12
CA THR A 9 -34.53 0.99 -0.77
C THR A 9 -35.41 0.65 -1.95
N GLY A 10 -36.64 1.15 -1.89
CA GLY A 10 -37.55 1.18 -3.02
C GLY A 10 -38.69 2.17 -2.79
N ARG A 11 -38.57 3.40 -3.31
CA ARG A 11 -39.79 4.12 -3.74
C ARG A 11 -40.42 3.24 -4.82
N ARG A 12 -41.71 2.94 -4.67
CA ARG A 12 -42.53 2.21 -5.66
C ARG A 12 -42.44 2.88 -7.04
N ARG A 13 -41.41 2.56 -7.82
CA ARG A 13 -41.39 2.73 -9.27
C ARG A 13 -41.51 1.35 -9.87
N HIS A 14 -42.19 1.31 -11.01
CA HIS A 14 -42.75 0.14 -11.68
C HIS A 14 -41.65 -0.76 -12.30
N THR A 15 -40.64 -1.18 -11.53
CA THR A 15 -39.59 -2.09 -12.00
C THR A 15 -40.17 -3.50 -12.19
N PRO A 16 -39.83 -4.22 -13.28
CA PRO A 16 -40.27 -5.59 -13.49
C PRO A 16 -39.90 -6.46 -12.28
N ARG A 17 -40.88 -7.18 -11.72
CA ARG A 17 -40.69 -8.04 -10.54
C ARG A 17 -39.70 -9.19 -10.74
N ALA A 18 -39.25 -9.42 -11.97
CA ALA A 18 -38.32 -10.47 -12.31
C ALA A 18 -37.35 -10.07 -13.45
N HIS A 19 -36.10 -10.46 -13.31
CA HIS A 19 -35.09 -10.45 -14.39
C HIS A 19 -34.40 -11.80 -14.48
N ARG A 20 -33.60 -12.04 -15.53
CA ARG A 20 -32.78 -13.25 -15.64
C ARG A 20 -31.43 -13.02 -14.94
N ASN A 21 -31.12 -13.80 -13.92
CA ASN A 21 -29.87 -13.68 -13.17
C ASN A 21 -28.67 -13.87 -14.12
N PRO A 22 -27.73 -12.91 -14.23
CA PRO A 22 -26.62 -12.97 -15.19
C PRO A 22 -25.60 -14.08 -14.87
N ARG A 23 -25.50 -14.52 -13.61
CA ARG A 23 -24.58 -15.58 -13.17
C ARG A 23 -25.16 -16.98 -13.33
N THR A 24 -26.46 -17.15 -13.07
CA THR A 24 -27.11 -18.48 -13.00
C THR A 24 -28.12 -18.74 -14.12
N GLY A 25 -28.52 -17.70 -14.86
CA GLY A 25 -29.53 -17.79 -15.93
C GLY A 25 -30.97 -18.02 -15.44
N LYS A 26 -31.21 -18.14 -14.13
CA LYS A 26 -32.53 -18.41 -13.52
C LYS A 26 -33.34 -17.12 -13.31
N GLN A 27 -34.65 -17.25 -13.14
CA GLN A 27 -35.52 -16.13 -12.81
C GLN A 27 -35.16 -15.57 -11.42
N CYS A 28 -34.85 -14.27 -11.35
CA CYS A 28 -34.48 -13.55 -10.13
C CYS A 28 -35.60 -12.60 -9.73
N ARG A 29 -36.07 -12.69 -8.48
CA ARG A 29 -37.07 -11.80 -7.86
C ARG A 29 -36.53 -11.10 -6.61
N GLY A 30 -35.21 -10.95 -6.52
CA GLY A 30 -34.52 -10.40 -5.34
C GLY A 30 -34.84 -8.92 -5.12
N GLN A 31 -34.60 -8.45 -3.89
CA GLN A 31 -34.71 -7.04 -3.53
C GLN A 31 -33.38 -6.32 -3.79
N LEU A 32 -33.46 -5.00 -3.99
CA LEU A 32 -32.27 -4.15 -4.07
C LEU A 32 -31.97 -3.61 -2.67
N TYR A 33 -30.70 -3.69 -2.29
CA TYR A 33 -30.19 -3.12 -1.04
C TYR A 33 -29.21 -2.00 -1.38
N ASN A 34 -29.23 -0.95 -0.57
CA ASN A 34 -28.17 0.04 -0.62
C ASN A 34 -26.98 -0.48 0.19
N HIS A 35 -25.81 -0.51 -0.44
CA HIS A 35 -24.56 -0.83 0.23
C HIS A 35 -23.64 0.39 0.21
N HIS A 36 -22.94 0.63 1.32
CA HIS A 36 -21.88 1.61 1.39
C HIS A 36 -20.57 0.97 0.90
N LEU A 37 -20.10 1.37 -0.29
CA LEU A 37 -18.91 0.80 -0.93
C LEU A 37 -17.60 1.44 -0.46
N GLY A 38 -17.67 2.52 0.30
CA GLY A 38 -16.49 3.23 0.79
C GLY A 38 -16.87 4.32 1.79
N HIS A 39 -15.85 4.84 2.46
CA HIS A 39 -15.95 5.94 3.41
C HIS A 39 -14.83 6.94 3.11
N GLU A 40 -15.17 8.22 3.13
CA GLU A 40 -14.20 9.31 3.05
C GLU A 40 -13.91 9.80 4.46
N PHE A 41 -12.64 9.92 4.80
CA PHE A 41 -12.18 10.49 6.06
C PHE A 41 -10.98 11.39 5.82
N ILE A 42 -10.84 12.40 6.67
CA ILE A 42 -9.70 13.31 6.66
C ILE A 42 -8.62 12.71 7.56
N THR A 43 -7.39 12.63 7.04
CA THR A 43 -6.22 12.12 7.74
C THR A 43 -4.96 12.82 7.26
N ASP A 44 -3.86 12.64 7.98
CA ASP A 44 -2.55 13.14 7.60
C ASP A 44 -1.92 12.22 6.54
N ILE A 45 -1.18 12.83 5.62
CA ILE A 45 -0.41 12.12 4.59
C ILE A 45 1.05 12.55 4.60
N LEU A 46 1.93 11.63 4.20
CA LEU A 46 3.30 11.91 3.80
C LEU A 46 3.49 11.45 2.36
N GLU A 47 3.89 12.38 1.51
CA GLU A 47 4.23 12.08 0.12
C GLU A 47 5.76 12.00 -0.04
N LEU A 48 6.24 10.87 -0.55
CA LEU A 48 7.63 10.65 -0.88
C LEU A 48 7.80 10.61 -2.40
N ARG A 49 8.65 11.50 -2.91
CA ARG A 49 9.00 11.59 -4.33
C ARG A 49 10.49 11.34 -4.49
N PHE A 50 10.83 10.54 -5.49
CA PHE A 50 12.20 10.19 -5.81
C PHE A 50 12.56 10.75 -7.19
N GLU A 51 13.76 11.31 -7.29
CA GLU A 51 14.28 11.92 -8.52
C GLU A 51 15.68 11.37 -8.82
N GLY A 52 16.13 11.55 -10.06
CA GLY A 52 17.44 11.08 -10.51
C GLY A 52 17.45 9.65 -11.06
N LEU A 53 18.65 9.11 -11.26
CA LEU A 53 18.87 7.86 -12.02
C LEU A 53 18.21 6.64 -11.37
N LEU A 54 18.22 6.54 -10.04
CA LEU A 54 17.58 5.45 -9.30
C LEU A 54 16.04 5.42 -9.53
N ALA A 55 15.43 6.59 -9.74
CA ALA A 55 14.00 6.76 -9.96
C ALA A 55 13.62 6.89 -11.45
N SER A 56 14.50 6.49 -12.37
CA SER A 56 14.29 6.66 -13.82
C SER A 56 13.23 5.72 -14.40
N THR A 57 12.90 4.62 -13.71
CA THR A 57 11.93 3.63 -14.18
C THR A 57 10.54 3.86 -13.57
N PRO A 58 9.45 3.78 -14.37
CA PRO A 58 8.08 3.83 -13.87
C PRO A 58 7.52 2.44 -13.46
N SER A 59 8.38 1.42 -13.28
CA SER A 59 7.98 0.03 -12.96
C SER A 59 7.07 -0.05 -11.74
N TYR A 60 5.86 -0.58 -11.94
CA TYR A 60 4.87 -0.68 -10.86
C TYR A 60 5.33 -1.62 -9.74
N GLU A 61 5.95 -2.74 -10.11
CA GLU A 61 6.46 -3.75 -9.18
C GLU A 61 7.53 -3.18 -8.26
N LEU A 62 8.46 -2.38 -8.80
CA LEU A 62 9.48 -1.69 -8.01
C LEU A 62 8.83 -0.79 -6.96
N TRP A 63 8.00 0.16 -7.42
CA TRP A 63 7.44 1.18 -6.53
C TRP A 63 6.47 0.60 -5.50
N LEU A 64 5.72 -0.44 -5.87
CA LEU A 64 4.83 -1.14 -4.96
C LEU A 64 5.62 -1.92 -3.92
N SER A 65 6.69 -2.59 -4.33
CA SER A 65 7.58 -3.32 -3.42
C SER A 65 8.30 -2.36 -2.47
N LEU A 66 8.76 -1.21 -2.97
CA LEU A 66 9.37 -0.16 -2.16
C LEU A 66 8.37 0.42 -1.15
N LEU A 67 7.12 0.67 -1.55
CA LEU A 67 6.06 1.13 -0.65
C LEU A 67 5.88 0.19 0.53
N TYR A 68 5.73 -1.11 0.27
CA TYR A 68 5.56 -2.07 1.35
C TYR A 68 6.82 -2.24 2.19
N ALA A 69 8.02 -2.18 1.60
CA ALA A 69 9.26 -2.18 2.38
C ALA A 69 9.32 -1.01 3.36
N LEU A 70 8.98 0.21 2.92
CA LEU A 70 8.97 1.40 3.78
C LEU A 70 7.88 1.34 4.85
N LEU A 71 6.71 0.79 4.55
CA LEU A 71 5.65 0.62 5.54
C LEU A 71 6.04 -0.39 6.63
N GLU A 72 6.64 -1.52 6.24
CA GLU A 72 7.15 -2.50 7.22
C GLU A 72 8.33 -1.92 8.02
N GLY A 73 9.27 -1.24 7.36
CA GLY A 73 10.38 -0.55 8.04
C GLY A 73 9.93 0.55 8.99
N ALA A 74 8.87 1.29 8.66
CA ALA A 74 8.29 2.29 9.55
C ALA A 74 7.68 1.65 10.80
N SER A 75 6.97 0.54 10.64
CA SER A 75 6.42 -0.21 11.77
C SER A 75 7.49 -0.79 12.67
N GLU A 76 8.55 -1.35 12.09
CA GLU A 76 9.66 -1.94 12.84
C GLU A 76 10.47 -0.86 13.57
N ALA A 77 10.91 0.18 12.86
CA ALA A 77 11.77 1.23 13.42
C ALA A 77 11.04 2.10 14.45
N LEU A 78 9.76 2.40 14.24
CA LEU A 78 9.01 3.37 15.04
C LEU A 78 7.96 2.71 15.95
N GLY A 79 7.86 1.38 15.96
CA GLY A 79 6.86 0.65 16.76
C GLY A 79 5.42 1.02 16.40
N ILE A 80 5.17 1.40 15.14
CA ILE A 80 3.83 1.72 14.64
C ILE A 80 3.13 0.40 14.32
N ARG A 81 1.86 0.22 14.69
CA ARG A 81 1.13 -0.98 14.26
C ARG A 81 0.87 -0.89 12.76
N ARG A 82 1.10 -1.98 12.03
CA ARG A 82 0.88 -1.99 10.57
C ARG A 82 -0.56 -1.70 10.16
N ASP A 83 -1.53 -1.96 11.04
CA ASP A 83 -2.94 -1.62 10.80
C ASP A 83 -3.24 -0.12 10.88
N ASP A 84 -2.36 0.68 11.48
CA ASP A 84 -2.54 2.11 11.76
C ASP A 84 -1.80 3.01 10.76
N LEU A 85 -0.93 2.44 9.92
CA LEU A 85 -0.19 3.14 8.86
C LEU A 85 -0.34 2.37 7.54
N ASP A 86 -0.77 3.00 6.48
CA ASP A 86 -0.89 2.35 5.17
C ASP A 86 -0.42 3.30 4.06
N GLY A 87 -0.45 2.83 2.82
CA GLY A 87 0.01 3.65 1.71
C GLY A 87 -0.50 3.24 0.35
N THR A 88 -0.25 4.09 -0.63
CA THR A 88 -0.63 3.88 -2.02
C THR A 88 0.35 4.57 -2.97
N LEU A 89 0.30 4.18 -4.24
CA LEU A 89 1.07 4.83 -5.29
C LEU A 89 0.24 5.90 -5.97
N TYR A 90 0.77 7.12 -6.05
CA TYR A 90 0.15 8.23 -6.75
C TYR A 90 0.89 8.55 -8.05
N ARG A 91 0.22 8.38 -9.19
CA ARG A 91 0.80 8.62 -10.53
C ARG A 91 0.44 10.02 -11.02
N TYR A 92 1.45 10.89 -11.10
CA TYR A 92 1.29 12.23 -11.69
C TYR A 92 1.14 12.21 -13.20
N SER A 93 1.98 11.40 -13.89
CA SER A 93 1.99 11.30 -15.34
C SER A 93 2.44 9.92 -15.79
N VAL A 94 2.11 9.56 -17.03
CA VAL A 94 2.59 8.32 -17.66
C VAL A 94 4.10 8.42 -17.88
N GLY A 95 4.82 7.33 -17.63
CA GLY A 95 6.26 7.23 -17.87
C GLY A 95 7.17 7.82 -16.78
N VAL A 96 6.60 8.37 -15.71
CA VAL A 96 7.35 8.90 -14.56
C VAL A 96 7.12 8.01 -13.34
N ALA A 97 8.12 7.95 -12.45
CA ALA A 97 7.98 7.32 -11.15
C ALA A 97 6.75 7.88 -10.38
N PRO A 98 5.90 7.02 -9.81
CA PRO A 98 4.84 7.46 -8.91
C PRO A 98 5.43 8.00 -7.61
N ALA A 99 4.68 8.86 -6.93
CA ALA A 99 4.92 9.16 -5.53
C ALA A 99 4.42 8.02 -4.64
N LEU A 100 5.10 7.81 -3.52
CA LEU A 100 4.65 6.94 -2.45
C LEU A 100 3.89 7.80 -1.44
N VAL A 101 2.58 7.59 -1.34
CA VAL A 101 1.73 8.30 -0.38
C VAL A 101 1.50 7.37 0.80
N LEU A 102 2.03 7.74 1.96
CA LEU A 102 1.78 7.10 3.24
C LEU A 102 0.70 7.90 3.96
N TYR A 103 -0.18 7.23 4.70
CA TYR A 103 -1.26 7.87 5.44
C TYR A 103 -1.57 7.15 6.74
N ASP A 104 -2.04 7.89 7.73
CA ASP A 104 -2.53 7.29 8.96
C ASP A 104 -3.90 6.64 8.70
N ASN A 105 -4.02 5.34 8.98
CA ASN A 105 -5.22 4.56 8.71
C ASN A 105 -6.27 4.71 9.85
N VAL A 106 -6.42 5.94 10.35
CA VAL A 106 -7.43 6.33 11.34
C VAL A 106 -7.97 7.74 11.02
N PRO A 107 -9.28 8.01 11.25
CA PRO A 107 -9.83 9.35 11.11
C PRO A 107 -9.13 10.37 12.02
N GLY A 108 -8.81 11.54 11.46
CA GLY A 108 -8.19 12.65 12.19
C GLY A 108 -6.66 12.58 12.33
N GLY A 109 -6.03 11.51 11.84
CA GLY A 109 -4.58 11.32 11.93
C GLY A 109 -4.09 10.89 13.32
N ALA A 110 -3.21 9.91 13.37
CA ALA A 110 -2.50 9.50 14.59
C ALA A 110 -1.13 10.17 14.73
N GLY A 111 -0.70 10.92 13.71
CA GLY A 111 0.62 11.50 13.59
C GLY A 111 1.72 10.49 13.21
N HIS A 112 1.38 9.31 12.67
CA HIS A 112 2.41 8.32 12.31
C HIS A 112 3.23 8.78 11.11
N VAL A 113 2.58 9.29 10.06
CA VAL A 113 3.28 9.87 8.91
C VAL A 113 4.19 11.03 9.28
N HIS A 114 3.80 11.84 10.27
CA HIS A 114 4.63 12.92 10.83
C HIS A 114 5.88 12.38 11.52
N ARG A 115 5.77 11.24 12.23
CA ARG A 115 6.93 10.56 12.84
C ARG A 115 7.85 9.97 11.78
N VAL A 116 7.31 9.34 10.74
CA VAL A 116 8.08 8.85 9.59
C VAL A 116 8.89 9.98 8.95
N ALA A 117 8.28 11.14 8.74
CA ALA A 117 8.96 12.31 8.17
C ALA A 117 10.08 12.88 9.06
N LYS A 118 9.98 12.73 10.39
CA LYS A 118 11.01 13.17 11.35
C LYS A 118 12.19 12.20 11.43
N GLU A 119 11.95 10.92 11.21
CA GLU A 119 12.96 9.86 11.33
C GLU A 119 13.14 9.02 10.05
N PRO A 120 13.28 9.64 8.86
CA PRO A 120 13.33 8.90 7.60
C PRO A 120 14.53 7.98 7.54
N ARG A 121 15.67 8.36 8.15
CA ARG A 121 16.88 7.51 8.16
C ARG A 121 16.62 6.16 8.83
N HIS A 122 15.99 6.14 10.00
CA HIS A 122 15.70 4.90 10.71
C HIS A 122 14.71 4.02 9.93
N VAL A 123 13.67 4.64 9.35
CA VAL A 123 12.66 3.94 8.55
C VAL A 123 13.28 3.28 7.32
N PHE A 124 14.08 4.03 6.55
CA PHE A 124 14.68 3.52 5.32
C PHE A 124 15.75 2.45 5.60
N LEU A 125 16.52 2.61 6.68
CA LEU A 125 17.51 1.62 7.09
C LEU A 125 16.84 0.32 7.54
N ALA A 126 15.80 0.38 8.37
CA ALA A 126 15.04 -0.79 8.80
C ALA A 126 14.34 -1.48 7.61
N ALA A 127 13.76 -0.69 6.70
CA ALA A 127 13.16 -1.21 5.48
C ALA A 127 14.18 -1.99 4.64
N TRP A 128 15.40 -1.45 4.47
CA TRP A 128 16.48 -2.12 3.76
C TRP A 128 16.92 -3.40 4.48
N GLN A 129 17.24 -3.32 5.77
CA GLN A 129 17.68 -4.48 6.58
C GLN A 129 16.67 -5.62 6.50
N ARG A 130 15.38 -5.32 6.62
CA ARG A 130 14.30 -6.30 6.52
C ARG A 130 14.29 -7.05 5.19
N VAL A 131 14.38 -6.32 4.07
CA VAL A 131 14.37 -6.95 2.74
C VAL A 131 15.71 -7.56 2.36
N ASP A 132 16.81 -7.11 2.94
CA ASP A 132 18.16 -7.63 2.69
C ASP A 132 18.38 -8.98 3.40
N GLN A 133 18.02 -9.06 4.68
CA GLN A 133 18.23 -10.23 5.53
C GLN A 133 17.25 -11.39 5.27
N CYS A 134 16.17 -11.15 4.52
CA CYS A 134 15.22 -12.20 4.21
C CYS A 134 15.79 -13.22 3.21
N GLU A 135 15.46 -14.49 3.35
CA GLU A 135 16.02 -15.57 2.50
C GLU A 135 15.12 -15.97 1.33
N CYS A 136 13.95 -15.34 1.16
CA CYS A 136 13.06 -15.68 0.03
C CYS A 136 13.69 -15.26 -1.31
N GLY A 137 13.25 -15.86 -2.42
CA GLY A 137 13.75 -15.50 -3.75
C GLY A 137 13.62 -13.99 -4.03
N GLU A 138 14.63 -13.42 -4.70
CA GLU A 138 14.68 -11.97 -5.00
C GLU A 138 13.53 -11.55 -5.94
N GLU A 139 13.16 -12.45 -6.85
CA GLU A 139 12.03 -12.32 -7.77
C GLU A 139 10.65 -12.58 -7.11
N THR A 140 10.60 -12.76 -5.78
CA THR A 140 9.38 -13.04 -5.03
C THR A 140 9.35 -12.23 -3.73
N SER A 141 8.37 -12.54 -2.88
CA SER A 141 8.22 -11.95 -1.55
C SER A 141 7.59 -12.97 -0.59
N CYS A 142 7.74 -12.75 0.70
CA CYS A 142 7.13 -13.55 1.77
C CYS A 142 6.63 -12.63 2.90
N TYR A 143 6.03 -13.23 3.94
CA TYR A 143 5.51 -12.49 5.09
C TYR A 143 6.60 -11.86 5.97
N GLU A 144 7.84 -12.37 5.90
CA GLU A 144 8.98 -11.82 6.64
C GLU A 144 9.60 -10.59 5.95
N CYS A 145 9.28 -10.32 4.68
CA CYS A 145 9.79 -9.13 3.98
C CYS A 145 8.66 -8.14 3.64
N LEU A 146 7.90 -8.40 2.57
CA LEU A 146 6.97 -7.43 1.99
C LEU A 146 5.50 -7.78 2.18
N ARG A 147 5.16 -9.06 2.41
CA ARG A 147 3.76 -9.51 2.44
C ARG A 147 3.17 -9.30 3.82
N ASN A 148 1.92 -8.89 3.84
CA ASN A 148 1.05 -8.93 4.99
C ASN A 148 -0.35 -9.36 4.54
N PHE A 149 -1.26 -9.55 5.50
CA PHE A 149 -2.62 -10.01 5.18
C PHE A 149 -3.38 -9.01 4.30
N ARG A 150 -3.17 -7.71 4.51
CA ARG A 150 -3.92 -6.63 3.82
C ARG A 150 -3.50 -6.46 2.37
N ASN A 151 -2.23 -6.74 2.05
CA ASN A 151 -1.70 -6.60 0.70
C ASN A 151 -1.77 -7.88 -0.15
N GLN A 152 -2.56 -8.88 0.25
CA GLN A 152 -2.84 -10.10 -0.53
C GLN A 152 -3.11 -9.88 -2.02
N PRO A 153 -3.93 -8.88 -2.43
CA PRO A 153 -4.18 -8.63 -3.84
C PRO A 153 -2.93 -8.31 -4.67
N TYR A 154 -1.83 -7.93 -4.00
CA TYR A 154 -0.59 -7.48 -4.62
C TYR A 154 0.54 -8.51 -4.52
N HIS A 155 0.38 -9.64 -3.81
CA HIS A 155 1.47 -10.58 -3.49
C HIS A 155 2.27 -11.07 -4.70
N ASP A 156 1.63 -11.22 -5.86
CA ASP A 156 2.28 -11.67 -7.11
C ASP A 156 3.14 -10.58 -7.78
N GLN A 157 2.91 -9.32 -7.43
CA GLN A 157 3.61 -8.15 -7.96
C GLN A 157 4.79 -7.73 -7.07
N LEU A 158 4.83 -8.21 -5.82
CA LEU A 158 5.85 -7.84 -4.85
C LEU A 158 7.15 -8.63 -5.07
N LYS A 159 8.23 -7.89 -5.29
CA LYS A 159 9.59 -8.38 -5.60
C LYS A 159 10.56 -7.81 -4.56
N ARG A 160 11.08 -8.66 -3.69
CA ARG A 160 12.02 -8.30 -2.62
C ARG A 160 13.29 -7.66 -3.19
N GLY A 161 13.86 -8.23 -4.25
CA GLY A 161 15.11 -7.76 -4.87
C GLY A 161 15.01 -6.31 -5.36
N LEU A 162 13.89 -5.95 -6.00
CA LEU A 162 13.67 -4.58 -6.49
C LEU A 162 13.69 -3.55 -5.35
N ALA A 163 12.99 -3.84 -4.25
CA ALA A 163 13.00 -2.95 -3.08
C ALA A 163 14.38 -2.89 -2.42
N ARG A 164 15.04 -4.04 -2.23
CA ARG A 164 16.38 -4.14 -1.64
C ARG A 164 17.38 -3.29 -2.41
N ASP A 165 17.46 -3.49 -3.73
CA ASP A 165 18.49 -2.86 -4.56
C ASP A 165 18.27 -1.34 -4.65
N PHE A 166 17.00 -0.90 -4.74
CA PHE A 166 16.68 0.53 -4.70
C PHE A 166 17.06 1.17 -3.38
N LEU A 167 16.68 0.56 -2.25
CA LEU A 167 17.00 1.07 -0.91
C LEU A 167 18.51 1.09 -0.67
N ARG A 168 19.23 0.03 -1.07
CA ARG A 168 20.70 -0.02 -0.98
C ARG A 168 21.33 1.15 -1.75
N GLY A 169 20.96 1.33 -3.02
CA GLY A 169 21.50 2.41 -3.85
C GLY A 169 21.19 3.80 -3.29
N LEU A 170 19.98 3.99 -2.75
CA LEU A 170 19.58 5.24 -2.12
C LEU A 170 20.38 5.52 -0.83
N LEU A 171 20.55 4.52 0.02
CA LEU A 171 21.29 4.64 1.27
C LEU A 171 22.80 4.84 1.05
N GLN A 172 23.37 4.21 0.02
CA GLN A 172 24.75 4.46 -0.43
C GLN A 172 24.91 5.89 -0.95
N ALA A 173 23.99 6.36 -1.80
CA ALA A 173 24.01 7.74 -2.30
C ALA A 173 23.86 8.79 -1.17
N ALA A 174 23.17 8.43 -0.08
CA ALA A 174 23.05 9.24 1.12
C ALA A 174 24.26 9.13 2.08
N GLY A 175 25.26 8.28 1.78
CA GLY A 175 26.42 8.03 2.63
C GLY A 175 26.10 7.32 3.95
N ILE A 176 24.98 6.58 4.00
CA ILE A 176 24.53 5.84 5.20
C ILE A 176 25.10 4.42 5.21
N LEU A 177 25.12 3.74 4.06
CA LEU A 177 25.77 2.44 3.88
C LEU A 177 27.14 2.62 3.24
N THR A 178 28.12 1.83 3.66
CA THR A 178 29.45 1.75 3.03
C THR A 178 29.57 0.49 2.16
N ASP A 179 30.47 0.51 1.19
CA ASP A 179 30.68 -0.61 0.24
C ASP A 179 31.11 -1.93 0.91
N SER A 180 31.48 -1.91 2.20
CA SER A 180 31.86 -3.09 2.98
C SER A 180 30.68 -3.85 3.60
N GLU A 181 29.47 -3.29 3.55
CA GLU A 181 28.24 -3.90 4.08
C GLU A 181 27.31 -4.41 2.95
N ALA A 182 27.83 -4.49 1.71
CA ALA A 182 27.12 -4.86 0.50
C ALA A 182 27.46 -6.27 -0.01
#